data_AF-A0A183MVI7-F1
#
_entry.id   AF-A0A183MVI7-F1
#
_cell.length_a   1.000
_cell.length_b   1.000
_cell.length_c   1.000
_cell.angle_alpha   90.00
_cell.angle_beta   90.00
_cell.angle_gamma   90.00
#
_symmetry.space_group_name_H-M   'P 1'
#
loop_
_entity.id
_entity.type
_entity.pdbx_description
1 polymer ?
#
loop_
_entity_poly.entity_id
_entity_poly.type
_entity_poly.pdbx_seq_one_letter_code
_entity_poly.pdbx_strand_id
1 'polypeptide(L)'
;MELKLGELLQPSSRNPIKKVQVFINSCLRKILNIHQPDTISNSLLWERTNQLPAEEEIRKRRWKWIGLTLRKSSNCITRQALTWNREEKRKSGRPKNTLRQEIEADMKRMNNNMKEREVFAQDRVG
;
A
#
# COMPACT_ATOMS: atom_id res chain seq x y z
N MET A 1 -12.76 -23.29 -26.03
CA MET A 1 -13.06 -23.68 -24.64
C MET A 1 -11.73 -23.80 -23.91
N GLU A 2 -11.57 -23.03 -22.82
CA GLU A 2 -10.75 -23.33 -21.63
C GLU A 2 -9.22 -23.52 -21.83
N LEU A 3 -8.26 -22.86 -21.16
CA LEU A 3 -8.23 -22.03 -19.94
C LEU A 3 -6.91 -21.23 -19.93
N LYS A 4 -6.95 -19.96 -19.48
CA LYS A 4 -5.77 -19.19 -19.10
C LYS A 4 -5.19 -19.73 -17.78
N LEU A 5 -4.22 -20.64 -17.86
CA LEU A 5 -3.43 -21.08 -16.71
C LEU A 5 -2.24 -20.12 -16.50
N GLY A 6 -2.42 -19.19 -15.58
CA GLY A 6 -1.35 -18.27 -15.15
C GLY A 6 -1.68 -17.39 -13.95
N GLU A 7 -2.96 -17.30 -13.55
CA GLU A 7 -3.37 -16.74 -12.27
C GLU A 7 -3.22 -17.80 -11.16
N LEU A 8 -1.97 -18.13 -10.83
CA LEU A 8 -1.67 -18.86 -9.60
C LEU A 8 -1.86 -17.92 -8.40
N LEU A 9 -3.11 -17.91 -7.92
CA LEU A 9 -3.50 -17.72 -6.53
C LEU A 9 -2.39 -18.23 -5.60
N GLN A 10 -1.65 -17.31 -4.99
CA GLN A 10 -0.83 -17.60 -3.82
C GLN A 10 -1.76 -17.67 -2.60
N PRO A 11 -1.98 -18.83 -1.95
CA PRO A 11 -2.72 -18.89 -0.72
C PRO A 11 -1.82 -18.54 0.48
N SER A 12 -2.44 -17.96 1.52
CA SER A 12 -2.07 -18.06 2.94
C SER A 12 -0.84 -17.32 3.52
N SER A 13 -0.64 -16.03 3.17
CA SER A 13 -0.23 -15.04 4.20
C SER A 13 -1.06 -13.76 4.09
N ARG A 14 -2.10 -13.69 4.91
CA ARG A 14 -3.12 -12.63 4.97
C ARG A 14 -2.43 -11.26 5.09
N ASN A 15 -2.40 -10.50 3.98
CA ASN A 15 -1.83 -9.14 3.91
C ASN A 15 -2.24 -8.35 5.17
N PRO A 16 -1.30 -7.81 5.97
CA PRO A 16 -1.60 -7.13 7.22
C PRO A 16 -2.61 -5.99 7.02
N ILE A 17 -2.59 -5.34 5.86
CA ILE A 17 -3.54 -4.28 5.49
C ILE A 17 -4.98 -4.81 5.46
N LYS A 18 -5.21 -6.03 4.95
CA LYS A 18 -6.54 -6.64 4.92
C LYS A 18 -7.05 -6.96 6.33
N LYS A 19 -6.16 -7.35 7.27
CA LYS A 19 -6.54 -7.56 8.67
C LYS A 19 -6.99 -6.25 9.32
N VAL A 20 -6.23 -5.18 9.09
CA VAL A 20 -6.57 -3.83 9.56
C VAL A 20 -7.90 -3.37 8.96
N GLN A 21 -8.13 -3.61 7.67
CA GLN A 21 -9.40 -3.27 7.02
C GLN A 21 -10.60 -3.99 7.65
N VAL A 22 -10.48 -5.30 7.92
CA VAL A 22 -11.56 -6.07 8.57
C VAL A 22 -11.83 -5.53 9.97
N PHE A 23 -10.80 -5.17 10.72
CA PHE A 23 -10.94 -4.54 12.04
C PHE A 23 -11.67 -3.20 11.94
N ILE A 24 -11.23 -2.30 11.04
CA ILE A 24 -11.88 -1.01 10.80
C ILE A 24 -13.36 -1.19 10.43
N ASN A 25 -13.66 -2.07 9.48
CA ASN A 25 -15.04 -2.34 9.06
C ASN A 25 -15.91 -2.86 10.22
N SER A 26 -15.35 -3.69 11.11
CA SER A 26 -16.05 -4.16 12.30
C SER A 26 -16.38 -3.01 13.27
N CYS A 27 -15.42 -2.12 13.51
CA CYS A 27 -15.63 -0.92 14.33
C CYS A 27 -16.70 0.01 13.73
N LEU A 28 -16.66 0.27 12.42
CA LEU A 28 -17.64 1.14 11.75
C LEU A 28 -19.07 0.59 11.88
N ARG A 29 -19.26 -0.72 11.74
CA ARG A 29 -20.58 -1.35 11.91
C ARG A 29 -21.12 -1.18 13.34
N LYS A 30 -20.25 -1.30 14.35
CA LYS A 30 -20.61 -1.05 15.76
C LYS A 30 -20.97 0.43 16.01
N ILE A 31 -20.19 1.37 15.46
CA ILE A 31 -20.43 2.81 15.61
C ILE A 31 -21.76 3.23 14.97
N LEU A 32 -22.07 2.68 13.79
CA LEU A 32 -23.33 2.93 13.09
C LEU A 32 -24.51 2.09 13.60
N ASN A 33 -24.31 1.32 14.68
CA ASN A 33 -25.30 0.42 15.29
C ASN A 33 -25.96 -0.58 14.32
N ILE A 34 -25.23 -1.02 13.29
CA ILE A 34 -25.71 -1.96 12.27
C ILE A 34 -25.74 -3.37 12.87
N HIS A 35 -26.92 -3.98 12.97
CA HIS A 35 -27.07 -5.33 13.50
C HIS A 35 -26.90 -6.38 12.38
N GLN A 36 -26.53 -7.62 12.74
CA GLN A 36 -26.34 -8.73 11.78
C GLN A 36 -27.43 -8.93 10.71
N PRO A 37 -28.74 -8.73 10.96
CA PRO A 37 -29.76 -8.82 9.91
C PRO A 37 -29.61 -7.73 8.83
N ASP A 38 -29.02 -6.57 9.15
CA ASP A 38 -28.79 -5.49 8.20
C ASP A 38 -27.53 -5.80 7.37
N THR A 39 -27.72 -6.54 6.29
CA THR A 39 -26.64 -6.91 5.36
C THR A 39 -26.24 -5.71 4.50
N ILE A 40 -25.48 -4.79 5.11
CA ILE A 40 -24.86 -3.66 4.39
C ILE A 40 -23.57 -4.12 3.72
N SER A 41 -23.43 -3.82 2.43
CA SER A 41 -22.21 -4.06 1.66
C SER A 41 -21.07 -3.17 2.17
N ASN A 42 -19.81 -3.60 2.03
CA ASN A 42 -18.67 -2.80 2.48
C ASN A 42 -18.53 -1.48 1.70
N SER A 43 -18.93 -1.43 0.42
CA SER A 43 -18.92 -0.20 -0.38
C SER A 43 -19.89 0.83 0.17
N LEU A 44 -21.12 0.43 0.50
CA LEU A 44 -22.13 1.31 1.07
C LEU A 44 -21.73 1.81 2.48
N LEU A 45 -21.06 0.97 3.27
CA LEU A 45 -20.51 1.36 4.56
C LEU A 45 -19.48 2.50 4.44
N TRP A 46 -18.59 2.42 3.44
CA TRP A 46 -17.58 3.43 3.17
C TRP A 46 -18.16 4.73 2.61
N GLU A 47 -19.14 4.62 1.72
CA GLU A 47 -19.89 5.78 1.19
C GLU A 47 -20.57 6.56 2.32
N ARG A 48 -21.26 5.86 3.23
CA ARG A 48 -21.97 6.48 4.36
C ARG A 48 -21.04 7.17 5.36
N THR A 49 -19.80 6.70 5.46
CA THR A 49 -18.79 7.23 6.40
C THR A 49 -17.80 8.18 5.74
N ASN A 50 -17.90 8.39 4.42
CA ASN A 50 -16.91 9.08 3.60
C ASN A 50 -15.47 8.58 3.82
N GLN A 51 -15.31 7.30 4.18
CA GLN A 51 -14.01 6.70 4.43
C GLN A 51 -13.46 6.00 3.18
N LEU A 52 -12.14 6.02 3.03
CA LEU A 52 -11.44 5.27 2.00
C LEU A 52 -10.98 3.92 2.54
N PRO A 53 -10.79 2.90 1.67
CA PRO A 53 -10.12 1.67 2.06
C PRO A 53 -8.74 1.97 2.68
N ALA A 54 -8.42 1.31 3.79
CA ALA A 54 -7.17 1.43 4.52
C ALA A 54 -5.94 1.24 3.62
N GLU A 55 -6.06 0.40 2.59
CA GLU A 55 -5.01 0.22 1.59
C GLU A 55 -4.69 1.51 0.83
N GLU A 56 -5.72 2.26 0.42
CA GLU A 56 -5.53 3.54 -0.27
C GLU A 56 -4.95 4.61 0.65
N GLU A 57 -5.40 4.63 1.90
CA GLU A 57 -4.88 5.59 2.88
C GLU A 57 -3.40 5.32 3.22
N ILE A 58 -3.05 4.05 3.45
CA ILE A 58 -1.67 3.63 3.66
C ILE A 58 -0.81 3.98 2.45
N ARG A 59 -1.33 3.73 1.23
CA ARG A 59 -0.64 4.08 -0.02
C ARG A 59 -0.41 5.59 -0.13
N LYS A 60 -1.42 6.42 0.13
CA LYS A 60 -1.29 7.89 0.13
C LYS A 60 -0.22 8.36 1.12
N ARG A 61 -0.21 7.81 2.35
CA ARG A 61 0.79 8.16 3.37
C ARG A 61 2.20 7.73 2.98
N ARG A 62 2.37 6.50 2.46
CA ARG A 62 3.65 6.01 1.92
C ARG A 62 4.16 6.92 0.81
N TRP A 63 3.29 7.32 -0.11
CA TRP A 63 3.66 8.22 -1.19
C TRP A 63 4.04 9.63 -0.75
N LYS A 64 3.35 10.17 0.26
CA LYS A 64 3.74 11.44 0.89
C LYS A 64 5.13 11.33 1.51
N TRP A 65 5.41 10.22 2.22
CA TRP A 65 6.71 9.96 2.83
C TRP A 65 7.83 9.82 1.78
N ILE A 66 7.60 9.06 0.70
CA ILE A 66 8.57 8.92 -0.41
C ILE A 66 8.88 10.29 -1.02
N GLY A 67 7.87 11.12 -1.28
CA GLY A 67 8.07 12.48 -1.80
C GLY A 67 8.93 13.35 -0.87
N LEU A 68 8.73 13.25 0.45
CA LEU A 68 9.57 13.95 1.43
C LEU A 68 11.00 13.43 1.46
N THR A 69 11.19 12.11 1.36
CA THR A 69 12.51 11.48 1.34
C THR A 69 13.30 11.84 0.08
N LEU A 70 12.63 11.91 -1.09
CA LEU A 70 13.26 12.29 -2.35
C LEU A 70 13.72 13.75 -2.40
N ARG A 71 13.06 14.64 -1.63
CA ARG A 71 13.49 16.04 -1.48
C ARG A 71 14.76 16.22 -0.65
N LYS A 72 15.16 15.22 0.14
CA LYS A 72 16.42 15.28 0.89
C LYS A 72 17.61 15.18 -0.07
N SER A 73 18.77 15.67 0.35
CA SER A 73 20.01 15.55 -0.42
C SER A 73 20.32 14.08 -0.74
N SER A 74 21.01 13.84 -1.86
CA SER A 74 21.43 12.50 -2.30
C SER A 74 22.25 11.75 -1.24
N ASN A 75 23.01 12.49 -0.44
CA ASN A 75 23.87 11.95 0.62
C ASN A 75 23.09 11.62 1.91
N CYS A 76 21.80 11.94 1.99
CA CYS A 76 21.01 11.64 3.17
C CYS A 76 20.75 10.14 3.29
N ILE A 77 21.05 9.57 4.46
CA ILE A 77 20.90 8.14 4.78
C ILE A 77 19.49 7.63 4.42
N THR A 78 18.45 8.43 4.67
CA THR A 78 17.07 8.03 4.36
C THR A 78 16.80 7.90 2.86
N ARG A 79 17.45 8.73 2.03
CA ARG A 79 17.32 8.68 0.56
C ARG A 79 18.12 7.50 -0.01
N GLN A 80 19.32 7.26 0.52
CA GLN A 80 20.12 6.07 0.17
C GLN A 80 19.40 4.77 0.55
N ALA A 81 18.77 4.73 1.73
CA ALA A 81 18.00 3.57 2.18
C ALA A 81 16.78 3.26 1.29
N LEU A 82 16.20 4.27 0.64
CA LEU A 82 15.07 4.08 -0.30
C LEU A 82 15.52 3.32 -1.57
N THR A 83 16.73 3.57 -2.04
CA THR A 83 17.31 2.97 -3.25
C THR A 83 18.16 1.72 -2.97
N TRP A 84 18.43 1.43 -1.69
CA TRP A 84 19.30 0.34 -1.27
C TRP A 84 18.73 -1.04 -1.59
N ASN A 85 19.42 -1.79 -2.46
CA ASN A 85 19.16 -3.22 -2.68
C ASN A 85 20.02 -4.04 -1.73
N ARG A 86 19.39 -4.87 -0.89
CA ARG A 86 20.13 -5.79 0.00
C ARG A 86 20.59 -7.00 -0.81
N GLU A 87 21.89 -7.09 -1.06
CA GLU A 87 22.55 -8.11 -1.90
C GLU A 87 22.68 -9.49 -1.22
N GLU A 88 22.36 -9.57 0.07
CA GLU A 88 22.56 -10.78 0.87
C GLU A 88 21.45 -11.83 0.69
N LYS A 89 21.84 -13.11 0.52
CA LYS A 89 20.92 -14.26 0.53
C LYS A 89 20.13 -14.28 1.85
N ARG A 90 18.80 -14.25 1.76
CA ARG A 90 17.93 -14.23 2.94
C ARG A 90 17.90 -15.61 3.61
N LYS A 91 17.83 -15.64 4.94
CA LYS A 91 17.51 -16.85 5.69
C LYS A 91 16.13 -17.38 5.26
N SER A 92 16.03 -18.69 5.04
CA SER A 92 14.76 -19.37 4.74
C SER A 92 13.74 -19.08 5.84
N GLY A 93 12.47 -18.84 5.48
CA GLY A 93 11.38 -18.54 6.41
C GLY A 93 11.07 -17.05 6.64
N ARG A 94 11.91 -16.10 6.19
CA ARG A 94 11.59 -14.67 6.27
C ARG A 94 10.57 -14.29 5.17
N PRO A 95 9.48 -13.55 5.50
CA PRO A 95 8.50 -13.14 4.50
C PRO A 95 9.17 -12.35 3.36
N LYS A 96 8.72 -12.61 2.13
CA LYS A 96 9.37 -12.12 0.90
C LYS A 96 9.18 -10.62 0.66
N ASN A 97 8.27 -9.95 1.37
CA ASN A 97 7.92 -8.56 1.11
C ASN A 97 9.04 -7.59 1.51
N THR A 98 9.63 -6.96 0.50
CA THR A 98 10.62 -5.90 0.69
C THR A 98 9.91 -4.56 0.59
N LEU A 99 10.31 -3.56 1.39
CA LEU A 99 9.78 -2.19 1.31
C LEU A 99 9.83 -1.65 -0.15
N ARG A 100 10.91 -1.98 -0.89
CA ARG A 100 11.03 -1.70 -2.33
C ARG A 100 9.95 -2.37 -3.20
N GLN A 101 9.63 -3.64 -2.95
CA GLN A 101 8.60 -4.38 -3.71
C GLN A 101 7.19 -3.86 -3.39
N GLU A 102 6.94 -3.48 -2.14
CA GLU A 102 5.66 -2.86 -1.76
C GLU A 102 5.50 -1.50 -2.43
N ILE A 103 6.56 -0.67 -2.45
CA ILE A 103 6.58 0.60 -3.18
C ILE A 103 6.40 0.39 -4.69
N GLU A 104 7.10 -0.58 -5.29
CA GLU A 104 6.98 -0.90 -6.71
C GLU A 104 5.56 -1.36 -7.07
N ALA A 105 4.93 -2.18 -6.21
CA ALA A 105 3.54 -2.58 -6.38
C ALA A 105 2.57 -1.40 -6.25
N ASP A 106 2.78 -0.53 -5.24
CA ASP A 106 2.02 0.71 -5.07
C ASP A 106 2.19 1.66 -6.28
N MET A 107 3.37 1.65 -6.92
CA MET A 107 3.68 2.46 -8.10
C MET A 107 3.01 1.94 -9.36
N LYS A 108 3.07 0.62 -9.62
CA LYS A 108 2.34 -0.03 -10.72
C LYS A 108 0.85 0.25 -10.64
N ARG A 109 0.27 0.27 -9.43
CA ARG A 109 -1.16 0.55 -9.23
C ARG A 109 -1.55 2.00 -9.43
N MET A 110 -0.66 2.95 -9.21
CA MET A 110 -0.95 4.38 -9.40
C MET A 110 -0.59 4.90 -10.80
N ASN A 111 -0.09 4.06 -11.70
CA ASN A 111 0.34 4.42 -13.05
C ASN A 111 1.25 5.67 -13.10
N ASN A 112 2.17 5.79 -12.14
CA ASN A 112 3.09 6.93 -12.03
C ASN A 112 4.54 6.44 -12.06
N ASN A 113 5.42 7.13 -12.80
CA ASN A 113 6.83 6.76 -12.85
C ASN A 113 7.62 7.39 -11.69
N MET A 114 8.60 6.63 -11.16
CA MET A 114 9.52 7.13 -10.12
C MET A 114 10.32 8.33 -10.61
N LYS A 115 10.79 8.29 -11.87
CA LYS A 115 11.58 9.36 -12.49
C LYS A 115 10.81 10.67 -12.58
N GLU A 116 9.54 10.62 -13.00
CA GLU A 116 8.68 11.81 -13.09
C GLU A 116 8.46 12.48 -11.73
N ARG A 117 8.39 11.68 -10.65
CA ARG A 117 8.28 12.21 -9.29
C ARG A 117 9.58 12.76 -8.73
N GLU A 118 10.73 12.19 -9.08
CA GLU A 118 12.02 12.76 -8.69
C GLU A 118 12.19 14.17 -9.26
N VAL A 119 11.84 14.35 -10.54
CA VAL A 119 11.83 15.65 -11.21
C VAL A 119 10.83 16.61 -10.54
N PHE A 120 9.57 16.19 -10.38
CA PHE A 120 8.54 17.04 -9.74
C PHE A 120 8.82 17.37 -8.26
N ALA A 121 9.55 16.50 -7.56
CA ALA A 121 9.97 16.77 -6.17
C ALA A 121 11.09 17.82 -6.11
N GLN A 122 11.95 17.89 -7.13
CA GLN A 122 13.04 18.86 -7.26
C GLN A 122 12.56 20.22 -7.78
N ASP A 123 11.59 20.25 -8.71
CA ASP A 123 11.09 21.48 -9.36
C ASP A 123 10.31 22.43 -8.43
N ARG A 124 9.94 22.00 -7.21
CA ARG A 124 9.29 22.86 -6.19
C ARG A 124 10.29 23.58 -5.27
N VAL A 125 11.59 23.46 -5.54
CA VAL A 125 12.65 24.22 -4.86
C VAL A 125 12.84 25.52 -5.64
N GLY A 126 11.94 26.48 -5.40
CA GLY A 126 11.99 27.85 -5.93
C GLY A 126 11.52 28.81 -4.85
#